data_AF-A0A368TGJ1-F1
#
_entry.id   AF-A0A368TGJ1-F1
#
_cell.length_a   1.000
_cell.length_b   1.000
_cell.length_c   1.000
_cell.angle_alpha   90.00
_cell.angle_beta   90.00
_cell.angle_gamma   90.00
#
_symmetry.space_group_name_H-M   'P 1'
#
loop_
_entity.id
_entity.type
_entity.pdbx_description
1 polymer ?
#
loop_
_entity_poly.entity_id
_entity_poly.type
_entity_poly.pdbx_seq_one_letter_code
_entity_poly.pdbx_strand_id
1 'polypeptide(L)' 'MQRAELHVRGLNGEVVSAFREYVLKKYGKLHTVFGLEVEKALSEYLKKQEEMEAEDD' A
#
# COMPACT_ATOMS: atom_id res chain seq x y z
N MET A 1 -19.48 -8.12 1.97
CA MET A 1 -18.18 -8.66 1.53
C MET A 1 -17.39 -9.06 2.77
N GLN A 2 -16.83 -10.28 2.80
CA GLN A 2 -15.88 -10.68 3.85
C GLN A 2 -14.60 -9.86 3.69
N ARG A 3 -14.08 -9.29 4.78
CA ARG A 3 -12.74 -8.70 4.80
C ARG A 3 -11.74 -9.82 5.06
N ALA A 4 -10.75 -9.96 4.18
CA ALA A 4 -9.61 -10.85 4.38
C ALA A 4 -8.50 -10.09 5.10
N GLU A 5 -7.78 -10.77 5.99
CA GLU A 5 -6.60 -10.22 6.67
C GLU A 5 -5.34 -10.58 5.89
N LEU A 6 -4.46 -9.59 5.65
CA LEU A 6 -3.18 -9.77 4.98
C LEU A 6 -2.04 -9.62 6.00
N HIS A 7 -1.27 -10.69 6.19
CA HIS A 7 -0.08 -10.69 7.06
C HIS A 7 1.19 -10.67 6.21
N VAL A 8 1.91 -9.54 6.22
CA VAL A 8 3.17 -9.37 5.50
C VAL A 8 4.34 -9.43 6.48
N ARG A 9 5.40 -10.16 6.12
CA ARG A 9 6.65 -10.27 6.89
C ARG A 9 7.83 -9.78 6.04
N GLY A 10 8.92 -9.39 6.71
CA GLY A 10 10.18 -9.04 6.04
C GLY A 10 10.21 -7.66 5.38
N LEU A 11 9.28 -6.75 5.75
CA LEU A 11 9.32 -5.37 5.27
C LEU A 11 10.49 -4.60 5.92
N ASN A 12 11.17 -3.79 5.12
CA ASN A 12 12.16 -2.84 5.63
C ASN A 12 11.48 -1.86 6.61
N GLY A 13 12.01 -1.78 7.84
CA GLY A 13 11.47 -0.95 8.90
C GLY A 13 11.48 0.56 8.59
N GLU A 14 12.45 1.03 7.81
CA GLU A 14 12.53 2.43 7.40
C GLU A 14 11.40 2.78 6.43
N VAL A 15 11.13 1.91 5.46
CA VAL A 15 10.02 2.07 4.50
C VAL A 15 8.68 2.08 5.22
N VAL A 16 8.48 1.17 6.18
CA VAL A 16 7.27 1.13 7.00
C VAL A 16 7.10 2.42 7.81
N SER A 17 8.19 2.95 8.36
CA SER A 17 8.17 4.18 9.17
C SER A 17 7.83 5.39 8.32
N ALA A 18 8.50 5.56 7.18
CA ALA A 18 8.21 6.63 6.22
C ALA A 18 6.75 6.59 5.73
N PHE A 19 6.24 5.38 5.45
CA PHE A 19 4.85 5.21 5.04
C PHE A 19 3.85 5.57 6.15
N ARG A 20 4.14 5.19 7.41
CA ARG A 20 3.32 5.61 8.57
C ARG A 20 3.31 7.12 8.72
N GLU A 21 4.46 7.78 8.61
CA GLU A 21 4.54 9.24 8.68
C GLU A 21 3.74 9.92 7.57
N TYR A 22 3.84 9.42 6.33
CA TYR A 22 3.04 9.89 5.21
C TYR A 22 1.54 9.83 5.51
N VAL A 23 1.04 8.67 5.94
CA VAL A 23 -0.39 8.47 6.26
C VAL A 23 -0.81 9.39 7.41
N LEU A 24 0.00 9.48 8.46
CA LEU A 24 -0.29 10.33 9.61
C LEU A 24 -0.34 11.82 9.21
N LYS A 25 0.59 12.28 8.38
CA LYS A 25 0.63 13.67 7.89
C LYS A 25 -0.58 14.01 7.01
N LYS A 26 -1.02 13.06 6.18
CA LYS A 26 -2.13 13.24 5.25
C LYS A 26 -3.50 13.22 5.94
N TYR A 27 -3.68 12.36 6.94
CA TYR A 27 -5.00 12.10 7.54
C TYR A 27 -5.12 12.46 9.02
N GLY A 28 -4.02 12.81 9.69
CA GLY A 28 -3.97 13.11 11.13
C GLY A 28 -4.17 11.89 12.05
N LYS A 29 -4.38 10.69 11.49
CA LYS A 29 -4.58 9.44 12.23
C LYS A 29 -4.10 8.25 11.40
N LEU A 30 -3.86 7.11 12.06
CA LEU A 30 -3.44 5.86 11.41
C LEU A 30 -4.54 4.81 11.36
N HIS A 31 -5.36 4.72 12.42
CA HIS A 31 -6.36 3.67 12.52
C HIS A 31 -7.35 3.77 11.35
N THR A 32 -7.67 2.63 10.73
CA THR A 32 -8.49 2.45 9.51
C THR A 32 -7.90 3.02 8.20
N VAL A 33 -7.25 4.18 8.23
CA VAL A 33 -6.71 4.81 7.00
C VAL A 33 -5.39 4.21 6.54
N PHE A 34 -4.59 3.63 7.44
CA PHE A 34 -3.35 2.96 7.07
C PHE A 34 -3.61 1.76 6.15
N GLY A 35 -4.59 0.92 6.48
CA GLY A 35 -4.98 -0.21 5.63
C GLY A 35 -5.48 0.23 4.26
N LEU A 36 -6.30 1.28 4.21
CA LEU A 36 -6.78 1.86 2.95
C LEU A 36 -5.64 2.35 2.05
N GLU A 37 -4.62 2.99 2.63
CA GLU A 37 -3.48 3.43 1.84
C GLU A 37 -2.56 2.29 1.40
N VAL A 38 -2.46 1.22 2.18
CA VAL A 38 -1.80 -0.01 1.73
C VAL A 38 -2.54 -0.62 0.54
N GLU A 39 -3.87 -0.76 0.63
CA GLU A 39 -4.71 -1.27 -0.47
C GLU A 39 -4.55 -0.43 -1.74
N LYS A 40 -4.55 0.90 -1.60
CA LYS A 40 -4.36 1.81 -2.72
C LYS A 40 -2.98 1.65 -3.35
N ALA A 41 -1.92 1.64 -2.55
CA ALA A 41 -0.55 1.47 -3.04
C ALA A 41 -0.38 0.14 -3.77
N LEU A 42 -0.97 -0.95 -3.27
CA LEU A 42 -0.96 -2.25 -3.92
C LEU A 42 -1.69 -2.23 -5.27
N SER A 43 -2.88 -1.63 -5.32
CA SER A 43 -3.65 -1.53 -6.57
C SER A 43 -2.94 -0.70 -7.63
N GLU A 44 -2.30 0.42 -7.25
CA GLU A 44 -1.51 1.24 -8.18
C GLU A 44 -0.27 0.51 -8.68
N TYR A 45 0.40 -0.26 -7.82
CA TYR A 45 1.56 -1.06 -8.22
C TYR A 45 1.18 -2.11 -9.26
N LEU A 46 0.11 -2.88 -9.02
CA LEU A 46 -0.34 -3.94 -9.93
C LEU A 46 -0.76 -3.37 -11.29
N LYS A 47 -1.53 -2.28 -11.32
CA LYS A 47 -1.90 -1.61 -12.58
C LYS A 47 -0.69 -1.20 -13.41
N LYS A 48 0.34 -0.65 -12.77
CA LYS A 48 1.57 -0.26 -13.47
C LYS A 48 2.34 -1.47 -14.02
N GLN A 49 2.31 -2.62 -13.34
CA GLN A 49 2.90 -3.85 -13.88
C GLN A 49 2.15 -4.31 -15.13
N GLU A 50 0.81 -4.33 -15.09
CA GLU A 50 -0.02 -4.69 -16.24
C GLU A 50 0.21 -3.75 -17.44
N GLU A 51 0.34 -2.44 -17.18
CA GLU A 51 0.65 -1.44 -18.22
C GLU A 51 2.03 -1.66 -18.85
N MET A 52 3.06 -1.95 -18.04
CA MET A 52 4.41 -2.23 -18.56
C MET A 52 4.48 -3.53 -19.37
N GLU A 53 3.82 -4.59 -18.91
CA GLU A 53 3.77 -5.87 -19.64
C GLU A 53 3.03 -5.74 -20.98
N ALA A 54 2.03 -4.86 -21.08
CA ALA A 54 1.28 -4.63 -22.31
C ALA A 54 2.00 -3.73 -23.34
N GLU A 55 3.01 -2.97 -22.94
CA GLU A 55 3.81 -2.12 -23.84
C GLU A 55 5.00 -2.88 -24.48
N ASP A 56 5.36 -4.04 -23.93
CA ASP A 56 6.46 -4.89 -24.40
C ASP A 56 6.01 -5.99 -25.41
N ASP A 57 4.71 -6.12 -25.70
CA ASP A 57 4.08 -7.05 -26.68
C ASP A 57 3.63 -6.36 -27.98
#